data_AF-A0A6P2D4F2-F1
#
_entry.id   AF-A0A6P2D4F2-F1
#
_cell.length_a   1.000
_cell.length_b   1.000
_cell.length_c   1.000
_cell.angle_alpha   90.00
_cell.angle_beta   90.00
_cell.angle_gamma   90.00
#
_symmetry.space_group_name_H-M   'P 1'
#
loop_
_entity.id
_entity.type
_entity.pdbx_description
1 polymer ?
#
loop_
_entity_poly.entity_id
_entity_poly.type
_entity_poly.pdbx_seq_one_letter_code
_entity_poly.pdbx_strand_id
1 'polypeptide(L)'
;MATLKWLLSLGIVAGVSVGAFSAGDDDRESAKRVEELAGTYEFFTDAGLKTKFERQPKPLLKYTNPVRGEVYGNVFVWTHQGRPEVIGAVFDYRSERTLYSEMHTLARGGVVARRDGKEFWKPSEAGAKFRAVPGAPVPADTDKARLLQMRELARGFAVERKHPEHGKEAMRMMAHPIFRYDSPQTKTLDGAIFVFVDETTDPEVYLLLEASGGDKPTWQFALARMNIVEFRAEYKNETVWSVKEVDWATVYDRHEPYAIVREKPSRGFVRKP
;
A
#
# COMPACT_ATOMS: atom_id res chain seq x y z
N MET A 1 22.65 -76.16 -18.30
CA MET A 1 21.99 -75.00 -17.67
C MET A 1 21.70 -73.98 -18.77
N ALA A 2 20.49 -74.05 -19.31
CA ALA A 2 20.10 -73.42 -20.56
C ALA A 2 19.64 -71.96 -20.36
N THR A 3 20.11 -71.09 -21.25
CA THR A 3 19.64 -69.73 -21.50
C THR A 3 18.27 -69.73 -22.20
N LEU A 4 17.31 -68.91 -21.75
CA LEU A 4 16.15 -68.54 -22.56
C LEU A 4 15.75 -67.07 -22.32
N LYS A 5 15.63 -66.35 -23.45
CA LYS A 5 15.24 -64.95 -23.59
C LYS A 5 13.76 -64.73 -23.26
N TRP A 6 13.42 -63.55 -22.75
CA TRP A 6 12.16 -62.86 -23.07
C TRP A 6 12.42 -61.38 -23.37
N LEU A 7 11.94 -60.95 -24.54
CA LEU A 7 11.78 -59.58 -25.03
C LEU A 7 10.40 -59.06 -24.60
N LEU A 8 10.28 -57.76 -24.32
CA LEU A 8 9.08 -56.87 -24.35
C LEU A 8 9.35 -55.72 -23.36
N SER A 9 9.13 -54.43 -23.61
CA SER A 9 8.71 -53.61 -24.76
C SER A 9 8.87 -52.15 -24.33
N LEU A 10 9.02 -51.24 -25.29
CA LEU A 10 8.99 -49.79 -25.11
C LEU A 10 7.79 -49.33 -24.28
N GLY A 11 8.05 -48.41 -23.35
CA GLY A 11 7.07 -47.50 -22.79
C GLY A 11 7.74 -46.15 -22.54
N ILE A 12 7.86 -45.32 -23.57
CA ILE A 12 8.14 -43.89 -23.39
C ILE A 12 6.85 -43.30 -22.85
N VAL A 13 6.78 -43.11 -21.54
CA VAL A 13 5.82 -42.16 -20.97
C VAL A 13 6.45 -40.79 -21.16
N ALA A 14 6.04 -40.09 -22.21
CA ALA A 14 6.23 -38.66 -22.32
C ALA A 14 5.42 -38.01 -21.18
N GLY A 15 6.07 -37.79 -20.04
CA GLY A 15 5.54 -36.94 -18.99
C GLY A 15 5.49 -35.52 -19.52
N VAL A 16 4.33 -35.09 -20.02
CA VAL A 16 4.04 -33.67 -20.19
C VAL A 16 4.05 -33.08 -18.78
N SER A 17 5.09 -32.31 -18.47
CA SER A 17 5.19 -31.51 -17.26
C SER A 17 4.19 -30.35 -17.32
N VAL A 18 2.91 -30.67 -17.14
CA VAL A 18 1.89 -29.68 -16.82
C VAL A 18 2.08 -29.31 -15.35
N GLY A 19 2.80 -28.22 -15.06
CA GLY A 19 2.92 -27.78 -13.67
C GLY A 19 3.90 -26.66 -13.33
N ALA A 20 4.74 -26.19 -14.25
CA ALA A 20 5.70 -25.12 -13.95
C ALA A 20 5.36 -23.75 -14.58
N PHE A 21 4.30 -23.67 -15.40
CA PHE A 21 3.89 -22.43 -16.08
C PHE A 21 2.81 -21.61 -15.34
N SER A 22 2.13 -22.13 -14.30
CA SER A 22 0.91 -21.45 -13.79
C SER A 22 1.16 -20.23 -12.91
N ALA A 23 1.89 -20.37 -11.79
CA ALA A 23 2.00 -19.28 -10.81
C ALA A 23 2.80 -18.06 -11.29
N GLY A 24 3.87 -18.29 -12.07
CA GLY A 24 4.70 -17.21 -12.59
C GLY A 24 4.05 -16.42 -13.73
N ASP A 25 3.20 -17.07 -14.53
CA ASP A 25 2.44 -16.40 -15.60
C ASP A 25 1.26 -15.61 -15.03
N ASP A 26 0.53 -16.17 -14.08
CA ASP A 26 -0.57 -15.46 -13.41
C ASP A 26 -0.09 -14.21 -12.65
N ASP A 27 1.08 -14.28 -11.99
CA ASP A 27 1.71 -13.11 -11.35
C ASP A 27 2.10 -12.03 -12.35
N ARG A 28 2.63 -12.41 -13.52
CA ARG A 28 2.99 -11.45 -14.58
C ARG A 28 1.75 -10.78 -15.17
N GLU A 29 0.68 -11.54 -15.39
CA GLU A 29 -0.59 -10.99 -15.87
C GLU A 29 -1.21 -10.03 -14.83
N SER A 30 -1.26 -10.45 -13.57
CA SER A 30 -1.77 -9.62 -12.46
C SER A 30 -0.96 -8.33 -12.32
N ALA A 31 0.38 -8.42 -12.39
CA ALA A 31 1.29 -7.28 -12.34
C ALA A 31 0.96 -6.25 -13.43
N LYS A 32 0.75 -6.72 -14.67
CA LYS A 32 0.41 -5.87 -15.81
C LYS A 32 -0.94 -5.17 -15.58
N ARG A 33 -1.98 -5.93 -15.19
CA ARG A 33 -3.33 -5.39 -14.97
C ARG A 33 -3.36 -4.34 -13.86
N VAL A 34 -2.65 -4.60 -12.76
CA VAL A 34 -2.52 -3.69 -11.62
C VAL A 34 -1.76 -2.42 -12.01
N GLU A 35 -0.67 -2.52 -12.77
CA GLU A 35 0.08 -1.37 -13.27
C GLU A 35 -0.74 -0.51 -14.24
N GLU A 36 -1.45 -1.15 -15.18
CA GLU A 36 -2.35 -0.48 -16.12
C GLU A 36 -3.46 0.28 -15.39
N LEU A 37 -4.12 -0.36 -14.41
CA LEU A 37 -5.15 0.29 -13.60
C LEU A 37 -4.58 1.45 -12.79
N ALA A 38 -3.43 1.28 -12.14
CA ALA A 38 -2.76 2.35 -11.41
C ALA A 38 -2.45 3.57 -12.30
N GLY A 39 -2.16 3.35 -13.58
CA GLY A 39 -1.94 4.38 -14.59
C GLY A 39 -3.17 5.18 -14.98
N THR A 40 -4.39 4.70 -14.69
CA THR A 40 -5.65 5.42 -15.01
C THR A 40 -6.02 6.49 -13.99
N TYR A 41 -5.38 6.46 -12.82
CA TYR A 41 -5.69 7.40 -11.74
C TYR A 41 -4.93 8.72 -11.89
N GLU A 42 -5.68 9.80 -11.74
CA GLU A 42 -5.17 11.16 -11.74
C GLU A 42 -5.58 11.85 -10.45
N PHE A 43 -4.61 12.46 -9.77
CA PHE A 43 -4.87 13.19 -8.52
C PHE A 43 -4.41 14.63 -8.64
N PHE A 44 -5.14 15.54 -8.00
CA PHE A 44 -4.92 16.97 -8.06
C PHE A 44 -5.05 17.61 -6.68
N THR A 45 -4.41 18.77 -6.48
CA THR A 45 -4.49 19.57 -5.24
C THR A 45 -5.87 20.12 -4.94
N ASP A 46 -6.69 20.34 -5.98
CA ASP A 46 -7.98 21.01 -5.87
C ASP A 46 -8.86 20.76 -7.09
N ALA A 47 -10.13 21.17 -6.97
CA ALA A 47 -11.15 21.00 -8.01
C ALA A 47 -10.90 21.82 -9.28
N GLY A 48 -9.99 22.80 -9.24
CA GLY A 48 -9.53 23.52 -10.43
C GLY A 48 -8.59 22.69 -11.31
N LEU A 49 -8.16 21.50 -10.85
CA LEU A 49 -7.33 20.54 -11.59
C LEU A 49 -6.02 21.13 -12.12
N LYS A 50 -5.49 22.17 -11.45
CA LYS A 50 -4.33 22.92 -11.93
C LYS A 50 -3.01 22.19 -11.66
N THR A 51 -2.91 21.57 -10.49
CA THR A 51 -1.68 20.93 -10.04
C THR A 51 -1.93 19.43 -9.90
N LYS A 52 -1.39 18.66 -10.84
CA LYS A 52 -1.49 17.21 -10.87
C LYS A 52 -0.36 16.58 -10.05
N PHE A 53 -0.67 15.50 -9.34
CA PHE A 53 0.34 14.69 -8.65
C PHE A 53 1.03 13.72 -9.62
N GLU A 54 2.30 13.45 -9.35
CA GLU A 54 3.15 12.56 -10.14
C GLU A 54 3.22 11.18 -9.49
N ARG A 55 2.80 10.15 -10.23
CA ARG A 55 2.95 8.76 -9.78
C ARG A 55 4.41 8.35 -9.85
N GLN A 56 4.91 7.70 -8.80
CA GLN A 56 6.22 7.05 -8.88
C GLN A 56 6.17 5.90 -9.91
N PRO A 57 7.19 5.77 -10.78
CA PRO A 57 7.13 4.86 -11.92
C PRO A 57 7.20 3.39 -11.53
N LYS A 58 7.78 3.08 -10.36
CA LYS A 58 7.84 1.73 -9.82
C LYS A 58 6.91 1.62 -8.61
N PRO A 59 6.23 0.49 -8.43
CA PRO A 59 5.51 0.22 -7.20
C PRO A 59 6.48 0.16 -6.01
N LEU A 60 6.02 0.61 -4.86
CA LEU A 60 6.77 0.66 -3.61
C LEU A 60 6.87 -0.71 -2.93
N LEU A 61 5.83 -1.53 -3.08
CA LEU A 61 5.72 -2.85 -2.46
C LEU A 61 4.90 -3.75 -3.38
N LYS A 62 5.38 -4.96 -3.64
CA LYS A 62 4.57 -6.08 -4.13
C LYS A 62 4.12 -6.88 -2.91
N TYR A 63 2.87 -7.30 -2.88
CA TYR A 63 2.34 -8.19 -1.87
C TYR A 63 1.44 -9.27 -2.48
N THR A 64 1.32 -10.39 -1.77
CA THR A 64 0.34 -11.42 -2.05
C THR A 64 -0.38 -11.79 -0.76
N ASN A 65 -1.67 -12.11 -0.86
CA ASN A 65 -2.45 -12.61 0.27
C ASN A 65 -3.12 -13.92 -0.13
N PRO A 66 -2.45 -15.08 0.10
CA PRO A 66 -3.02 -16.38 -0.24
C PRO A 66 -4.16 -16.77 0.72
N VAL A 67 -4.21 -16.20 1.92
CA VAL A 67 -5.26 -16.47 2.92
C VAL A 67 -6.59 -15.84 2.50
N ARG A 68 -6.55 -14.66 1.88
CA ARG A 68 -7.72 -13.93 1.36
C ARG A 68 -7.97 -14.15 -0.14
N GLY A 69 -7.82 -15.39 -0.62
CA GLY A 69 -8.31 -15.79 -1.95
C GLY A 69 -7.43 -15.41 -3.14
N GLU A 70 -6.13 -15.65 -3.01
CA GLU A 70 -5.12 -15.51 -4.09
C GLU A 70 -4.99 -14.07 -4.61
N VAL A 71 -4.77 -13.13 -3.70
CA VAL A 71 -4.53 -11.73 -4.05
C VAL A 71 -3.11 -11.54 -4.58
N TYR A 72 -3.00 -10.77 -5.66
CA TYR A 72 -1.75 -10.13 -6.11
C TYR A 72 -1.93 -8.61 -6.07
N GLY A 73 -1.07 -7.89 -5.36
CA GLY A 73 -1.18 -6.44 -5.27
C GLY A 73 0.15 -5.70 -5.31
N ASN A 74 0.07 -4.44 -5.72
CA ASN A 74 1.16 -3.49 -5.67
C ASN A 74 0.72 -2.21 -4.95
N VAL A 75 1.63 -1.63 -4.17
CA VAL A 75 1.46 -0.31 -3.56
C VAL A 75 2.09 0.75 -4.45
N PHE A 76 1.34 1.79 -4.75
CA PHE A 76 1.75 2.95 -5.53
C PHE A 76 1.66 4.22 -4.69
N VAL A 77 2.49 5.20 -5.03
CA VAL A 77 2.45 6.53 -4.41
C VAL A 77 2.43 7.60 -5.48
N TRP A 78 1.62 8.62 -5.24
CA TRP A 78 1.56 9.84 -6.01
C TRP A 78 2.07 10.99 -5.17
N THR A 79 2.92 11.80 -5.77
CA THR A 79 3.70 12.83 -5.09
C THR A 79 3.42 14.20 -5.67
N HIS A 80 3.55 15.23 -4.84
CA HIS A 80 3.59 16.61 -5.28
C HIS A 80 4.88 17.23 -4.75
N GLN A 81 5.74 17.69 -5.66
CA GLN A 81 7.05 18.28 -5.29
C GLN A 81 7.86 17.32 -4.39
N GLY A 82 7.93 16.05 -4.77
CA GLY A 82 8.65 14.98 -4.05
C GLY A 82 7.95 14.43 -2.81
N ARG A 83 7.00 15.17 -2.22
CA ARG A 83 6.26 14.71 -1.02
C ARG A 83 5.12 13.76 -1.39
N PRO A 84 4.90 12.64 -0.67
CA PRO A 84 3.77 11.75 -0.92
C PRO A 84 2.45 12.41 -0.50
N GLU A 85 1.49 12.43 -1.43
CA GLU A 85 0.17 13.04 -1.24
C GLU A 85 -0.97 12.02 -1.34
N VAL A 86 -0.77 10.91 -2.06
CA VAL A 86 -1.71 9.77 -2.10
C VAL A 86 -0.91 8.48 -2.12
N ILE A 87 -1.35 7.49 -1.37
CA ILE A 87 -0.84 6.12 -1.42
C ILE A 87 -2.01 5.18 -1.72
N GLY A 88 -1.77 4.15 -2.53
CA GLY A 88 -2.81 3.19 -2.86
C GLY A 88 -2.30 1.79 -3.09
N ALA A 89 -3.03 0.82 -2.57
CA ALA A 89 -2.86 -0.60 -2.84
C ALA A 89 -3.82 -0.98 -3.97
N VAL A 90 -3.27 -1.34 -5.13
CA VAL A 90 -4.05 -1.81 -6.28
C VAL A 90 -3.81 -3.29 -6.44
N PHE A 91 -4.87 -4.09 -6.53
CA PHE A 91 -4.74 -5.54 -6.50
C PHE A 91 -5.75 -6.29 -7.37
N ASP A 92 -5.30 -7.45 -7.83
CA ASP A 92 -6.10 -8.44 -8.54
C ASP A 92 -6.57 -9.49 -7.54
N TYR A 93 -7.88 -9.49 -7.30
CA TYR A 93 -8.55 -10.51 -6.52
C TYR A 93 -8.98 -11.63 -7.46
N ARG A 94 -8.08 -12.60 -7.65
CA ARG A 94 -8.19 -13.61 -8.72
C ARG A 94 -9.44 -14.48 -8.59
N SER A 95 -9.78 -14.89 -7.37
CA SER A 95 -10.97 -15.69 -7.11
C SER A 95 -12.28 -14.96 -7.48
N GLU A 96 -12.30 -13.63 -7.31
CA GLU A 96 -13.43 -12.76 -7.69
C GLU A 96 -13.35 -12.24 -9.13
N ARG A 97 -12.24 -12.54 -9.83
CA ARG A 97 -11.95 -12.04 -11.19
C ARG A 97 -12.11 -10.52 -11.30
N THR A 98 -11.75 -9.81 -10.25
CA THR A 98 -12.01 -8.37 -10.10
C THR A 98 -10.76 -7.66 -9.60
N LEU A 99 -10.50 -6.46 -10.12
CA LEU A 99 -9.48 -5.57 -9.58
C LEU A 99 -10.08 -4.66 -8.51
N TYR A 100 -9.29 -4.36 -7.51
CA TYR A 100 -9.62 -3.40 -6.47
C TYR A 100 -8.52 -2.34 -6.36
N SER A 101 -8.90 -1.18 -5.88
CA SER A 101 -7.96 -0.14 -5.46
C SER A 101 -8.40 0.38 -4.10
N GLU A 102 -7.51 0.28 -3.15
CA GLU A 102 -7.65 0.93 -1.85
C GLU A 102 -6.69 2.10 -1.81
N MET A 103 -7.18 3.26 -1.39
CA MET A 103 -6.45 4.52 -1.49
C MET A 103 -6.60 5.31 -0.21
N HIS A 104 -5.53 6.01 0.14
CA HIS A 104 -5.55 6.97 1.24
C HIS A 104 -4.85 8.25 0.83
N THR A 105 -5.45 9.40 1.16
CA THR A 105 -4.76 10.68 0.98
C THR A 105 -3.76 10.87 2.12
N LEU A 106 -2.54 11.23 1.77
CA LEU A 106 -1.45 11.62 2.67
C LEU A 106 -1.25 13.14 2.67
N ALA A 107 -2.10 13.84 1.92
CA ALA A 107 -2.05 15.26 1.74
C ALA A 107 -2.43 15.99 3.03
N ARG A 108 -1.75 17.13 3.23
CA ARG A 108 -2.13 18.11 4.27
C ARG A 108 -3.27 19.02 3.79
N GLY A 109 -3.52 19.07 2.48
CA GLY A 109 -4.58 19.85 1.84
C GLY A 109 -5.60 18.96 1.13
N GLY A 110 -6.42 19.61 0.29
CA GLY A 110 -7.42 18.91 -0.51
C GLY A 110 -6.82 17.96 -1.55
N VAL A 111 -7.58 16.91 -1.88
CA VAL A 111 -7.29 16.02 -2.99
C VAL A 111 -8.55 15.86 -3.82
N VAL A 112 -8.41 15.92 -5.13
CA VAL A 112 -9.44 15.53 -6.09
C VAL A 112 -8.88 14.42 -6.96
N ALA A 113 -9.59 13.30 -7.01
CA ALA A 113 -9.19 12.15 -7.80
C ALA A 113 -10.13 11.97 -8.99
N ARG A 114 -9.53 11.78 -10.17
CA ARG A 114 -10.21 11.43 -11.41
C ARG A 114 -9.74 10.08 -11.91
N ARG A 115 -10.65 9.41 -12.61
CA ARG A 115 -10.37 8.22 -13.40
C ARG A 115 -11.20 8.29 -14.67
N ASP A 116 -10.57 7.99 -15.81
CA ASP A 116 -11.22 8.06 -17.13
C ASP A 116 -11.93 9.41 -17.38
N GLY A 117 -11.32 10.50 -16.91
CA GLY A 117 -11.88 11.85 -17.02
C GLY A 117 -13.10 12.12 -16.14
N LYS A 118 -13.40 11.30 -15.13
CA LYS A 118 -14.50 11.55 -14.18
C LYS A 118 -13.98 11.65 -12.76
N GLU A 119 -14.44 12.66 -12.03
CA GLU A 119 -14.21 12.73 -10.59
C GLU A 119 -14.85 11.51 -9.93
N PHE A 120 -14.11 10.85 -9.05
CA PHE A 120 -14.61 9.66 -8.35
C PHE A 120 -14.37 9.68 -6.85
N TRP A 121 -13.44 10.51 -6.34
CA TRP A 121 -13.10 10.59 -4.93
C TRP A 121 -12.59 12.00 -4.59
N LYS A 122 -13.12 12.57 -3.51
CA LYS A 122 -12.80 13.93 -3.04
C LYS A 122 -12.94 13.98 -1.50
N PRO A 123 -11.86 13.63 -0.77
CA PRO A 123 -11.83 13.72 0.68
C PRO A 123 -12.25 15.09 1.20
N SER A 124 -13.10 15.11 2.22
CA SER A 124 -13.50 16.33 2.93
C SER A 124 -12.45 16.78 3.94
N GLU A 125 -11.60 15.86 4.41
CA GLU A 125 -10.54 16.10 5.38
C GLU A 125 -9.14 15.75 4.84
N ALA A 126 -8.11 16.34 5.47
CA ALA A 126 -6.74 15.91 5.29
C ALA A 126 -6.55 14.49 5.85
N GLY A 127 -5.91 13.60 5.08
CA GLY A 127 -5.76 12.20 5.50
C GLY A 127 -4.54 11.92 6.37
N ALA A 128 -3.55 12.81 6.43
CA ALA A 128 -2.42 12.69 7.33
C ALA A 128 -2.37 13.88 8.30
N LYS A 129 -2.74 13.63 9.56
CA LYS A 129 -2.66 14.62 10.65
C LYS A 129 -1.32 14.49 11.36
N PHE A 130 -0.37 15.36 11.02
CA PHE A 130 0.97 15.35 11.59
C PHE A 130 1.03 15.94 12.99
N ARG A 131 1.89 15.35 13.82
CA ARG A 131 2.22 15.83 15.17
C ARG A 131 3.64 15.49 15.53
N ALA A 132 4.22 16.19 16.49
CA ALA A 132 5.55 15.90 16.99
C ALA A 132 5.65 14.47 17.54
N VAL A 133 6.77 13.80 17.29
CA VAL A 133 7.08 12.51 17.92
C VAL A 133 7.51 12.77 19.37
N PRO A 134 6.81 12.21 20.38
CA PRO A 134 7.14 12.49 21.79
C PRO A 134 8.57 12.11 22.15
N GLY A 135 9.32 13.06 22.71
CA GLY A 135 10.71 12.82 23.15
C GLY A 135 11.68 12.44 22.03
N ALA A 136 11.37 12.74 20.77
CA ALA A 136 12.29 12.49 19.67
C ALA A 136 13.55 13.38 19.76
N PRO A 137 14.71 12.89 19.30
CA PRO A 137 15.91 13.70 19.22
C PRO A 137 15.74 14.82 18.19
N VAL A 138 16.66 15.78 18.17
CA VAL A 138 16.75 16.72 17.04
C VAL A 138 17.11 15.91 15.77
N PRO A 139 16.49 16.19 14.60
CA PRO A 139 16.90 15.58 13.34
C PRO A 139 18.39 15.77 13.10
N ALA A 140 19.09 14.68 12.80
CA ALA A 140 20.53 14.69 12.60
C ALA A 140 20.93 15.45 11.32
N ASP A 141 22.17 15.94 11.28
CA ASP A 141 22.66 16.78 10.19
C ASP A 141 22.82 16.02 8.86
N THR A 142 23.10 14.72 8.92
CA THR A 142 23.32 13.90 7.71
C THR A 142 22.14 12.99 7.40
N ASP A 143 21.90 12.76 6.11
CA ASP A 143 20.84 11.88 5.62
C ASP A 143 20.97 10.46 6.18
N LYS A 144 22.20 9.94 6.29
CA LYS A 144 22.44 8.59 6.84
C LYS A 144 22.05 8.52 8.32
N ALA A 145 22.40 9.53 9.11
CA ALA A 145 22.05 9.58 10.52
C ALA A 145 20.54 9.79 10.72
N ARG A 146 19.88 10.60 9.89
CA ARG A 146 18.42 10.75 9.91
C ARG A 146 17.69 9.46 9.57
N LEU A 147 18.19 8.66 8.63
CA LEU A 147 17.62 7.34 8.36
C LEU A 147 17.72 6.39 9.56
N LEU A 148 18.84 6.42 10.30
CA LEU A 148 18.98 5.66 11.54
C LEU A 148 17.98 6.14 12.60
N GLN A 149 17.82 7.46 12.76
CA GLN A 149 16.81 8.03 13.65
C GLN A 149 15.39 7.61 13.23
N MET A 150 15.02 7.69 11.95
CA MET A 150 13.71 7.26 11.47
C MET A 150 13.43 5.80 11.80
N ARG A 151 14.39 4.90 11.59
CA ARG A 151 14.25 3.48 11.93
C ARG A 151 14.06 3.27 13.44
N GLU A 152 14.80 4.02 14.26
CA GLU A 152 14.68 3.95 15.71
C GLU A 152 13.34 4.49 16.21
N LEU A 153 12.90 5.63 15.68
CA LEU A 153 11.59 6.20 15.97
C LEU A 153 10.47 5.25 15.51
N ALA A 154 10.56 4.70 14.30
CA ALA A 154 9.57 3.75 13.78
C ALA A 154 9.43 2.51 14.69
N ARG A 155 10.54 1.98 15.22
CA ARG A 155 10.52 0.84 16.17
C ARG A 155 9.79 1.13 17.49
N GLY A 156 9.64 2.41 17.85
CA GLY A 156 8.85 2.81 19.00
C GLY A 156 7.33 2.68 18.79
N PHE A 157 6.87 2.47 17.55
CA PHE A 157 5.46 2.32 17.24
C PHE A 157 5.02 0.86 17.27
N ALA A 158 3.84 0.63 17.85
CA ALA A 158 3.10 -0.63 17.75
C ALA A 158 1.70 -0.35 17.23
N VAL A 159 1.17 -1.22 16.38
CA VAL A 159 -0.19 -1.12 15.84
C VAL A 159 -0.95 -2.40 16.16
N GLU A 160 -2.17 -2.24 16.66
CA GLU A 160 -3.13 -3.31 16.88
C GLU A 160 -4.32 -3.08 15.93
N ARG A 161 -4.73 -4.15 15.25
CA ARG A 161 -5.96 -4.24 14.48
C ARG A 161 -7.01 -4.94 15.34
N LYS A 162 -8.26 -4.50 15.27
CA LYS A 162 -9.39 -5.23 15.85
C LYS A 162 -10.33 -5.69 14.74
N HIS A 163 -10.21 -6.96 14.35
CA HIS A 163 -11.11 -7.59 13.40
C HIS A 163 -12.41 -8.00 14.11
N PRO A 164 -13.59 -7.80 13.50
CA PRO A 164 -14.86 -8.22 14.10
C PRO A 164 -14.92 -9.73 14.43
N GLU A 165 -14.31 -10.56 13.58
CA GLU A 165 -14.36 -12.03 13.71
C GLU A 165 -13.21 -12.63 14.52
N HIS A 166 -12.02 -12.02 14.49
CA HIS A 166 -10.80 -12.59 15.06
C HIS A 166 -10.31 -11.84 16.31
N GLY A 167 -10.94 -10.72 16.63
CA GLY A 167 -10.57 -9.90 17.79
C GLY A 167 -9.32 -9.07 17.52
N LYS A 168 -8.50 -8.90 18.56
CA LYS A 168 -7.32 -8.02 18.55
C LYS A 168 -6.09 -8.77 18.03
N GLU A 169 -5.39 -8.16 17.11
CA GLU A 169 -4.20 -8.71 16.46
C GLU A 169 -3.10 -7.64 16.38
N ALA A 170 -1.89 -8.00 16.82
CA ALA A 170 -0.74 -7.12 16.69
C ALA A 170 -0.20 -7.15 15.27
N MET A 171 -0.02 -5.98 14.67
CA MET A 171 0.46 -5.84 13.30
C MET A 171 1.98 -5.84 13.26
N ARG A 172 2.55 -6.43 12.21
CA ARG A 172 4.00 -6.49 12.02
C ARG A 172 4.46 -5.29 11.19
N MET A 173 5.40 -4.51 11.71
CA MET A 173 6.05 -3.46 10.90
C MET A 173 7.11 -4.07 9.96
N MET A 174 7.19 -3.59 8.72
CA MET A 174 8.34 -3.87 7.85
C MET A 174 9.59 -3.13 8.32
N ALA A 175 10.75 -3.80 8.26
CA ALA A 175 12.00 -3.28 8.80
C ALA A 175 12.57 -2.06 8.04
N HIS A 176 12.20 -1.90 6.77
CA HIS A 176 12.67 -0.83 5.89
C HIS A 176 11.50 0.05 5.47
N PRO A 177 11.72 1.37 5.31
CA PRO A 177 10.71 2.21 4.71
C PRO A 177 10.47 1.80 3.26
N ILE A 178 9.21 1.83 2.83
CA ILE A 178 8.82 1.53 1.44
C ILE A 178 9.00 2.75 0.53
N PHE A 179 9.12 3.94 1.09
CA PHE A 179 9.39 5.17 0.36
C PHE A 179 10.17 6.14 1.25
N ARG A 180 11.15 6.83 0.68
CA ARG A 180 11.92 7.90 1.33
C ARG A 180 11.93 9.11 0.41
N TYR A 181 11.79 10.30 0.98
CA TYR A 181 11.63 11.54 0.25
C TYR A 181 12.19 12.72 1.04
N ASP A 182 12.50 13.78 0.33
CA ASP A 182 12.64 15.12 0.83
C ASP A 182 11.77 16.05 -0.02
N SER A 183 11.44 17.23 0.51
CA SER A 183 10.64 18.21 -0.22
C SER A 183 10.95 19.60 0.29
N PRO A 184 11.86 20.34 -0.37
CA PRO A 184 12.20 21.71 0.02
C PRO A 184 10.98 22.64 0.06
N GLN A 185 10.03 22.45 -0.86
CA GLN A 185 8.84 23.29 -0.97
C GLN A 185 7.88 23.12 0.21
N THR A 186 7.74 21.90 0.74
CA THR A 186 6.92 21.64 1.93
C THR A 186 7.71 21.75 3.23
N LYS A 187 8.98 22.18 3.13
CA LYS A 187 9.95 22.21 4.24
C LYS A 187 10.03 20.85 4.94
N THR A 188 10.16 19.78 4.16
CA THR A 188 10.48 18.45 4.67
C THR A 188 11.95 18.19 4.37
N LEU A 189 12.77 18.13 5.43
CA LEU A 189 14.21 17.89 5.31
C LEU A 189 14.50 16.43 4.89
N ASP A 190 13.73 15.50 5.43
CA ASP A 190 13.83 14.07 5.16
C ASP A 190 12.57 13.41 5.69
N GLY A 191 12.05 12.42 4.99
CA GLY A 191 10.84 11.73 5.38
C GLY A 191 10.80 10.32 4.82
N ALA A 192 10.03 9.47 5.47
CA ALA A 192 9.86 8.09 5.05
C ALA A 192 8.46 7.56 5.37
N ILE A 193 8.03 6.60 4.57
CA ILE A 193 6.82 5.80 4.81
C ILE A 193 7.26 4.41 5.26
N PHE A 194 6.86 4.03 6.47
CA PHE A 194 6.91 2.66 6.97
C PHE A 194 5.51 2.05 6.87
N VAL A 195 5.45 0.72 6.83
CA VAL A 195 4.18 0.00 6.69
C VAL A 195 4.08 -1.08 7.75
N PHE A 196 2.90 -1.15 8.37
CA PHE A 196 2.44 -2.26 9.17
C PHE A 196 1.59 -3.15 8.28
N VAL A 197 1.91 -4.44 8.29
CA VAL A 197 1.28 -5.48 7.47
C VAL A 197 0.66 -6.54 8.37
N ASP A 198 -0.24 -7.34 7.79
CA ASP A 198 -0.76 -8.54 8.42
C ASP A 198 0.31 -9.66 8.52
N GLU A 199 -0.10 -10.89 8.79
CA GLU A 199 0.79 -12.06 8.83
C GLU A 199 1.55 -12.29 7.51
N THR A 200 1.01 -11.75 6.41
CA THR A 200 1.62 -11.76 5.07
C THR A 200 2.38 -10.45 4.83
N THR A 201 2.21 -9.82 3.67
CA THR A 201 2.77 -8.49 3.35
C THR A 201 1.67 -7.51 2.93
N ASP A 202 0.41 -7.83 3.23
CA ASP A 202 -0.74 -7.00 2.92
C ASP A 202 -0.68 -5.71 3.76
N PRO A 203 -0.62 -4.51 3.13
CA PRO A 203 -0.46 -3.25 3.85
C PRO A 203 -1.74 -2.84 4.58
N GLU A 204 -1.61 -2.54 5.87
CA GLU A 204 -2.78 -2.30 6.74
C GLU A 204 -2.76 -0.91 7.39
N VAL A 205 -1.58 -0.41 7.77
CA VAL A 205 -1.39 0.97 8.26
C VAL A 205 -0.06 1.52 7.76
N TYR A 206 -0.05 2.76 7.28
CA TYR A 206 1.16 3.49 6.93
C TYR A 206 1.56 4.45 8.04
N LEU A 207 2.84 4.44 8.42
CA LEU A 207 3.46 5.41 9.31
C LEU A 207 4.32 6.35 8.47
N LEU A 208 3.96 7.63 8.48
CA LEU A 208 4.77 8.70 7.91
C LEU A 208 5.62 9.28 9.03
N LEU A 209 6.93 9.34 8.82
CA LEU A 209 7.88 10.07 9.66
C LEU A 209 8.52 11.16 8.82
N GLU A 210 8.50 12.40 9.28
CA GLU A 210 9.12 13.54 8.60
C GLU A 210 9.97 14.33 9.60
N ALA A 211 11.17 14.72 9.19
CA ALA A 211 11.93 15.79 9.80
C ALA A 211 11.47 17.11 9.18
N SER A 212 10.92 18.02 9.98
CA SER A 212 10.60 19.36 9.53
C SER A 212 11.88 20.12 9.16
N GLY A 213 11.80 20.90 8.09
CA GLY A 213 12.79 21.89 7.68
C GLY A 213 12.47 23.24 8.31
N GLY A 214 13.47 23.91 8.86
CA GLY A 214 13.34 25.23 9.50
C GLY A 214 14.39 25.42 10.59
N ASP A 215 14.36 26.58 11.27
CA ASP A 215 15.37 26.96 12.26
C ASP A 215 15.43 26.01 13.48
N LYS A 216 14.32 25.32 13.76
CA LYS A 216 14.20 24.31 14.83
C LYS A 216 13.60 23.03 14.23
N PRO A 217 14.41 22.19 13.57
CA PRO A 217 13.92 20.98 12.95
C PRO A 217 13.46 19.99 14.04
N THR A 218 12.35 19.32 13.79
CA THR A 218 11.73 18.35 14.71
C THR A 218 11.23 17.15 13.95
N TRP A 219 11.25 15.96 14.58
CA TRP A 219 10.55 14.81 14.04
C TRP A 219 9.05 14.90 14.30
N GLN A 220 8.27 14.66 13.25
CA GLN A 220 6.83 14.55 13.29
C GLN A 220 6.38 13.25 12.64
N PHE A 221 5.18 12.80 12.99
CA PHE A 221 4.58 11.61 12.41
C PHE A 221 3.10 11.77 12.12
N ALA A 222 2.62 10.96 11.19
CA ALA A 222 1.21 10.72 10.91
C ALA A 222 0.97 9.23 10.64
N LEU A 223 -0.27 8.78 10.85
CA LEU A 223 -0.70 7.42 10.57
C LEU A 223 -1.90 7.47 9.62
N ALA A 224 -1.94 6.55 8.66
CA ALA A 224 -3.01 6.41 7.68
C ALA A 224 -3.45 4.95 7.61
N ARG A 225 -4.77 4.71 7.67
CA ARG A 225 -5.35 3.37 7.56
C ARG A 225 -5.27 2.86 6.12
N MET A 226 -5.30 1.55 5.92
CA MET A 226 -5.44 0.91 4.61
C MET A 226 -6.43 -0.26 4.68
N ASN A 227 -7.36 -0.22 5.63
CA ASN A 227 -8.42 -1.21 5.81
C ASN A 227 -9.58 -0.56 6.56
N ILE A 228 -10.80 -1.09 6.47
CA ILE A 228 -12.04 -0.57 7.08
C ILE A 228 -12.25 -0.94 8.55
N VAL A 229 -11.41 -1.79 9.14
CA VAL A 229 -11.53 -2.21 10.55
C VAL A 229 -11.00 -1.20 11.57
N GLU A 230 -11.23 -1.44 12.86
CA GLU A 230 -10.68 -0.59 13.93
C GLU A 230 -9.15 -0.80 14.05
N PHE A 231 -8.44 0.31 14.24
CA PHE A 231 -7.01 0.31 14.54
C PHE A 231 -6.69 1.16 15.76
N ARG A 232 -5.63 0.76 16.47
CA ARG A 232 -5.01 1.53 17.55
C ARG A 232 -3.50 1.47 17.39
N ALA A 233 -2.83 2.63 17.50
CA ALA A 233 -1.38 2.71 17.52
C ALA A 233 -0.88 3.34 18.81
N GLU A 234 0.19 2.75 19.32
CA GLU A 234 0.94 3.23 20.46
C GLU A 234 2.33 3.69 20.03
N TYR A 235 2.89 4.66 20.75
CA TYR A 235 4.30 5.01 20.69
C TYR A 235 4.88 4.89 22.10
N LYS A 236 5.84 3.98 22.31
CA LYS A 236 6.44 3.72 23.64
C LYS A 236 5.38 3.56 24.76
N ASN A 237 4.36 2.73 24.50
CA ASN A 237 3.24 2.39 25.39
C ASN A 237 2.20 3.51 25.61
N GLU A 238 2.32 4.66 24.94
CA GLU A 238 1.28 5.69 24.98
C GLU A 238 0.40 5.60 23.73
N THR A 239 -0.93 5.63 23.90
CA THR A 239 -1.84 5.67 22.75
C THR A 239 -1.68 6.98 22.04
N VAL A 240 -1.23 6.90 20.80
CA VAL A 240 -1.10 8.08 19.96
C VAL A 240 -2.23 8.13 18.95
N TRP A 241 -2.66 7.03 18.35
CA TRP A 241 -3.67 7.09 17.28
C TRP A 241 -4.70 5.98 17.45
N SER A 242 -5.94 6.27 17.07
CA SER A 242 -6.98 5.26 16.94
C SER A 242 -8.02 5.74 15.94
N VAL A 243 -8.53 4.80 15.17
CA VAL A 243 -9.66 5.00 14.25
C VAL A 243 -10.64 3.87 14.44
N LYS A 244 -11.93 4.19 14.37
CA LYS A 244 -13.01 3.20 14.40
C LYS A 244 -13.12 2.48 13.07
N GLU A 245 -13.83 1.35 13.10
CA GLU A 245 -14.28 0.73 11.87
C GLU A 245 -15.15 1.71 11.07
N VAL A 246 -15.09 1.61 9.75
CA VAL A 246 -15.88 2.42 8.82
C VAL A 246 -16.77 1.46 8.05
N ASP A 247 -18.06 1.78 7.98
CA ASP A 247 -19.00 0.96 7.24
C ASP A 247 -18.84 1.10 5.72
N TRP A 248 -19.37 0.14 4.99
CA TRP A 248 -19.31 0.14 3.54
C TRP A 248 -20.02 1.35 2.91
N ALA A 249 -21.10 1.84 3.50
CA ALA A 249 -21.83 3.00 2.97
C ALA A 249 -20.94 4.24 2.95
N THR A 250 -20.20 4.47 4.04
CA THR A 250 -19.26 5.58 4.20
C THR A 250 -18.08 5.45 3.23
N VAL A 251 -17.53 4.24 3.07
CA VAL A 251 -16.46 4.00 2.09
C VAL A 251 -16.93 4.25 0.66
N TYR A 252 -18.14 3.82 0.31
CA TYR A 252 -18.70 3.99 -1.03
C TYR A 252 -19.18 5.41 -1.34
N ASP A 253 -19.40 6.23 -0.32
CA ASP A 253 -19.69 7.66 -0.46
C ASP A 253 -18.43 8.47 -0.87
N ARG A 254 -17.23 7.93 -0.60
CA ARG A 254 -15.94 8.46 -1.10
C ARG A 254 -15.68 9.92 -0.74
N HIS A 255 -16.10 10.31 0.46
CA HIS A 255 -15.73 11.58 1.09
C HIS A 255 -14.71 11.41 2.23
N GLU A 256 -14.42 10.18 2.64
CA GLU A 256 -13.39 9.89 3.62
C GLU A 256 -11.97 9.98 3.03
N PRO A 257 -10.95 10.23 3.87
CA PRO A 257 -9.56 10.15 3.46
C PRO A 257 -9.09 8.77 3.00
N TYR A 258 -9.86 7.72 3.27
CA TYR A 258 -9.67 6.36 2.79
C TYR A 258 -10.83 5.96 1.86
N ALA A 259 -10.52 5.34 0.73
CA ALA A 259 -11.53 4.89 -0.23
C ALA A 259 -11.19 3.52 -0.81
N ILE A 260 -12.24 2.75 -1.10
CA ILE A 260 -12.16 1.48 -1.82
C ILE A 260 -12.91 1.62 -3.15
N VAL A 261 -12.25 1.20 -4.22
CA VAL A 261 -12.80 1.19 -5.57
C VAL A 261 -12.77 -0.24 -6.10
N ARG A 262 -13.95 -0.79 -6.33
CA ARG A 262 -14.13 -2.07 -7.02
C ARG A 262 -14.25 -1.82 -8.52
N GLU A 263 -13.40 -2.46 -9.31
CA GLU A 263 -13.49 -2.34 -10.75
C GLU A 263 -14.59 -3.21 -11.33
N LYS A 264 -15.42 -2.63 -12.20
CA LYS A 264 -16.32 -3.43 -13.03
C LYS A 264 -15.47 -4.16 -14.07
N PRO A 265 -15.74 -5.45 -14.36
CA PRO A 265 -15.10 -6.13 -15.47
C PRO A 265 -15.31 -5.30 -16.73
N SER A 266 -14.23 -4.87 -17.38
CA SER A 266 -14.35 -4.18 -18.65
C SER A 266 -14.92 -5.17 -19.68
N ARG A 267 -15.83 -4.70 -20.54
CA ARG A 267 -16.59 -5.50 -21.53
C ARG A 267 -15.73 -6.26 -22.57
N GLY A 268 -14.39 -6.31 -22.43
CA GLY A 268 -13.47 -7.01 -23.32
C GLY A 268 -12.53 -8.01 -22.64
N PHE A 269 -12.54 -8.13 -21.30
CA PHE A 269 -11.68 -9.08 -20.58
C PHE A 269 -12.44 -10.36 -20.26
N VAL A 270 -12.84 -11.07 -21.30
CA VAL A 270 -13.18 -12.50 -21.18
C VAL A 270 -11.88 -13.25 -21.45
N ARG A 271 -11.29 -13.88 -20.42
CA ARG A 271 -10.25 -14.91 -20.64
C ARG A 271 -10.84 -15.89 -21.65
N LYS A 272 -10.21 -16.04 -22.82
CA LYS A 272 -10.54 -17.17 -23.70
C LYS A 272 -10.25 -18.46 -22.91
N PRO A 273 -11.12 -19.47 -23.04
CA PRO A 273 -11.00 -20.73 -22.30
C PRO A 273 -9.67 -21.43 -22.58
#